data_AF-U6RMY2-F1
#
_entry.id   AF-U6RMY2-F1
#
_cell.length_a   1.000
_cell.length_b   1.000
_cell.length_c   1.000
_cell.angle_alpha   90.00
_cell.angle_beta   90.00
_cell.angle_gamma   90.00
#
_symmetry.space_group_name_H-M   'P 1'
#
loop_
_entity.id
_entity.type
_entity.pdbx_description
1 polymer ?
#
loop_
_entity_poly.entity_id
_entity_poly.type
_entity_poly.pdbx_seq_one_letter_code
_entity_poly.pdbx_strand_id
1 'polypeptide(L)' 'MKVQFNEIDYEAQSAKSIALNDIVCLNGTTGYVDAILDEFIVLIDEANRSHRIAIHDVEFAFMLHRFRDVNHASIEL' A
#
# COMPACT_ATOMS: atom_id res chain seq x y z
N MET A 1 0.73 -11.41 9.73
CA MET A 1 2.17 -11.03 9.80
C MET A 1 2.21 -9.69 10.49
N LYS A 2 3.08 -9.48 11.48
CA LYS A 2 3.24 -8.16 12.08
C LYS A 2 4.17 -7.30 11.24
N VAL A 3 3.78 -6.07 10.96
CA VAL A 3 4.58 -5.09 10.23
C VAL A 3 4.59 -3.79 11.03
N GLN A 4 5.77 -3.25 11.31
CA GLN A 4 5.91 -1.95 11.94
C GLN A 4 6.00 -0.87 10.85
N PHE A 5 5.23 0.21 11.00
CA PHE A 5 5.28 1.38 10.12
C PHE A 5 4.97 2.64 10.92
N ASN A 6 5.80 3.68 10.82
CA ASN A 6 5.67 4.91 11.62
C ASN A 6 5.50 4.64 13.13
N GLU A 7 6.34 3.78 13.69
CA GLU A 7 6.33 3.38 15.11
C GLU A 7 5.05 2.65 15.60
N ILE A 8 4.13 2.30 14.69
CA ILE A 8 2.90 1.55 14.98
C ILE A 8 3.02 0.11 14.45
N ASP A 9 2.65 -0.86 15.28
CA ASP A 9 2.55 -2.26 14.89
C ASP A 9 1.19 -2.55 14.24
N TYR A 10 1.20 -3.06 13.03
CA TYR A 10 0.02 -3.49 12.28
C TYR A 10 -0.05 -5.00 12.14
N GLU A 11 -1.25 -5.55 12.25
CA GLU A 11 -1.55 -6.91 11.83
C GLU A 11 -1.92 -6.92 10.35
N ALA A 12 -0.97 -7.36 9.53
CA ALA A 12 -1.12 -7.37 8.09
C ALA A 12 -2.11 -8.45 7.63
N GLN A 13 -3.07 -8.05 6.79
CA GLN A 13 -4.08 -8.93 6.20
C GLN A 13 -3.89 -8.98 4.68
N SER A 14 -4.06 -10.15 4.07
CA SER A 14 -3.98 -10.26 2.61
C SER A 14 -5.01 -9.33 1.95
N ALA A 15 -4.56 -8.57 0.96
CA ALA A 15 -5.37 -7.60 0.23
C ALA A 15 -5.54 -8.05 -1.22
N LYS A 16 -6.77 -7.93 -1.73
CA LYS A 16 -7.09 -8.08 -3.16
C LYS A 16 -7.35 -6.73 -3.84
N SER A 17 -7.45 -5.68 -3.05
CA SER A 17 -7.65 -4.33 -3.53
C SER A 17 -6.99 -3.34 -2.59
N ILE A 18 -6.55 -2.23 -3.16
CA ILE A 18 -5.97 -1.11 -2.42
C ILE A 18 -6.58 0.18 -2.95
N ALA A 19 -6.55 1.21 -2.13
CA ALA A 19 -7.00 2.53 -2.51
C ALA A 19 -5.99 3.59 -2.10
N LEU A 20 -6.13 4.80 -2.65
CA LEU A 20 -5.34 5.96 -2.21
C LEU A 20 -5.37 6.08 -0.68
N ASN A 21 -4.31 6.60 -0.08
CA ASN A 21 -4.10 6.77 1.35
C ASN A 21 -4.02 5.49 2.19
N ASP A 22 -4.44 4.31 1.68
CA ASP A 22 -4.29 3.06 2.41
C ASP A 22 -2.81 2.84 2.78
N ILE A 23 -2.55 2.27 3.95
CA ILE A 23 -1.21 1.83 4.35
C ILE A 23 -1.11 0.35 4.00
N VAL A 24 -0.17 0.02 3.13
CA VAL A 24 -0.04 -1.31 2.55
C VAL A 24 1.41 -1.77 2.57
N CYS A 25 1.60 -3.09 2.44
CA CYS A 25 2.88 -3.71 2.16
C CYS A 25 2.75 -4.46 0.82
N LEU A 26 3.46 -3.99 -0.21
CA LEU A 26 3.50 -4.60 -1.54
C LEU A 26 4.90 -5.15 -1.81
N ASN A 27 5.03 -6.45 -2.04
CA ASN A 27 6.31 -7.14 -2.25
C ASN A 27 7.39 -6.78 -1.20
N GLY A 28 6.99 -6.57 0.06
CA GLY A 28 7.88 -6.18 1.15
C GLY A 28 8.13 -4.66 1.29
N THR A 29 7.70 -3.85 0.33
CA THR A 29 7.73 -2.38 0.43
C THR A 29 6.50 -1.90 1.18
N THR A 30 6.70 -1.25 2.33
CA THR A 30 5.60 -0.73 3.16
C THR A 30 5.50 0.78 3.02
N GLY A 31 4.29 1.28 2.81
CA GLY A 31 4.05 2.71 2.65
C GLY A 31 2.59 3.08 2.51
N TYR A 32 2.32 4.38 2.49
CA TYR A 32 1.02 4.90 2.11
C TYR A 32 0.88 4.93 0.59
N VAL A 33 -0.30 4.58 0.08
CA VAL A 33 -0.62 4.65 -1.35
C VAL A 33 -0.83 6.11 -1.73
N ASP A 34 0.17 6.72 -2.34
CA ASP A 34 0.14 8.13 -2.76
C ASP A 34 -0.51 8.32 -4.13
N ALA A 35 -0.28 7.38 -5.05
CA ALA A 35 -0.90 7.40 -6.37
C ALA A 35 -1.17 6.00 -6.91
N ILE A 36 -2.25 5.90 -7.70
CA ILE A 36 -2.57 4.75 -8.53
C ILE A 36 -2.62 5.28 -9.97
N LEU A 37 -1.69 4.83 -10.80
CA LEU A 37 -1.56 5.18 -12.20
C LEU A 37 -1.87 3.95 -13.06
N ASP A 38 -1.98 4.12 -14.38
CA ASP A 38 -2.37 3.04 -15.29
C ASP A 38 -1.54 1.75 -15.14
N GLU A 39 -0.23 1.88 -14.92
CA GLU A 39 0.69 0.73 -14.83
C GLU A 39 1.42 0.61 -13.47
N PHE A 40 1.30 1.63 -12.61
CA PHE A 40 2.11 1.73 -11.39
C PHE A 40 1.30 2.16 -10.18
N ILE A 41 1.68 1.61 -9.03
CA ILE A 41 1.30 2.11 -7.71
C ILE A 41 2.50 2.85 -7.14
N VAL A 42 2.26 4.04 -6.58
CA VAL A 42 3.27 4.81 -5.86
C VAL A 42 3.02 4.66 -4.37
N LEU A 43 3.99 4.09 -3.67
CA LEU A 43 4.03 4.08 -2.22
C LEU A 43 5.03 5.12 -1.73
N ILE A 44 4.74 5.76 -0.61
CA ILE A 44 5.72 6.54 0.11
C ILE A 44 5.98 5.87 1.47
N ASP A 45 7.25 5.63 1.77
CA ASP A 45 7.67 4.99 3.01
C ASP A 45 7.81 5.97 4.18
N GLU A 46 8.16 5.45 5.36
CA GLU A 46 8.37 6.24 6.59
C GLU A 46 9.53 7.25 6.48
N ALA A 47 10.50 6.99 5.59
CA ALA A 47 11.60 7.90 5.30
C ALA A 47 11.22 8.96 4.25
N ASN A 48 9.93 9.05 3.89
CA ASN A 48 9.38 9.94 2.88
C ASN A 48 9.99 9.72 1.47
N ARG A 49 10.38 8.47 1.16
CA ARG A 49 10.90 8.08 -0.16
C ARG A 49 9.77 7.49 -0.99
N SER A 50 9.75 7.86 -2.27
CA SER A 50 8.80 7.33 -3.25
C SER A 50 9.29 6.03 -3.86
N HIS A 51 8.40 5.04 -3.88
CA HIS A 51 8.61 3.73 -4.48
C HIS A 51 7.56 3.51 -5.54
N ARG A 52 8.01 3.25 -6.78
CA ARG A 52 7.13 2.91 -7.89
C ARG A 52 7.12 1.41 -8.07
N ILE A 53 5.94 0.81 -7.98
CA ILE A 53 5.74 -0.63 -8.08
C ILE A 53 4.84 -0.86 -9.29
N ALA A 54 5.32 -1.62 -10.27
CA ALA A 54 4.51 -1.99 -11.41
C ALA A 54 3.38 -2.91 -10.95
N ILE A 55 2.14 -2.63 -11.36
CA ILE A 55 0.96 -3.37 -10.90
C ILE A 55 1.08 -4.86 -11.24
N HIS A 56 1.58 -5.18 -12.44
CA HIS A 56 1.76 -6.57 -12.90
C HIS A 56 2.85 -7.35 -12.15
N ASP A 57 3.73 -6.66 -11.43
CA ASP A 57 4.80 -7.28 -10.64
C ASP A 57 4.38 -7.53 -9.18
N VAL A 58 3.17 -7.14 -8.78
CA VAL A 58 2.69 -7.34 -7.40
C VAL A 58 2.36 -8.82 -7.17
N GLU A 59 3.25 -9.53 -6.48
CA GLU A 59 3.07 -10.93 -6.11
C GLU A 59 2.40 -11.08 -4.75
N PHE A 60 2.69 -10.14 -3.83
CA PHE A 60 2.17 -10.14 -2.47
C PHE A 60 1.65 -8.76 -2.09
N ALA A 61 0.40 -8.71 -1.65
CA ALA A 61 -0.23 -7.49 -1.17
C ALA A 61 -0.86 -7.71 0.20
N PHE A 62 -0.49 -6.85 1.16
CA PHE A 62 -1.06 -6.85 2.50
C PHE A 62 -1.56 -5.47 2.89
N MET A 63 -2.78 -5.43 3.41
CA MET A 63 -3.40 -4.27 4.02
C MET A 63 -2.92 -4.14 5.47
N LEU A 64 -2.40 -2.96 5.83
CA LEU A 64 -2.10 -2.61 7.22
C LEU A 64 -3.20 -1.72 7.80
N HIS A 65 -3.67 -0.75 7.02
CA HIS A 65 -4.76 0.14 7.43
C HIS A 65 -5.52 0.68 6.21
N ARG A 66 -6.86 0.74 6.31
CA ARG A 66 -7.74 1.23 5.25
C ARG A 66 -8.51 2.48 5.68
N PHE A 67 -8.36 3.57 4.94
CA PHE A 67 -9.03 4.84 5.21
C PHE A 67 -10.31 4.99 4.38
N ARG A 68 -11.39 4.33 4.80
CA ARG A 68 -12.63 4.21 4.01
C ARG A 68 -13.28 5.54 3.58
N ASP A 69 -13.08 6.61 4.34
CA ASP A 69 -13.79 7.88 4.14
C ASP A 69 -13.10 8.86 3.17
N VAL A 70 -11.91 8.52 2.66
CA VAL A 70 -11.07 9.46 1.87
C VAL A 70 -10.72 8.89 0.47
N ASN A 71 -11.22 7.70 0.14
CA ASN A 71 -10.70 6.92 -0.96
C ASN A 71 -11.53 7.11 -2.24
N HIS A 72 -11.06 8.00 -3.12
CA HIS A 72 -11.71 8.30 -4.41
C HIS A 72 -11.21 7.44 -5.59
N ALA A 73 -10.10 6.73 -5.42
CA ALA A 73 -9.56 5.81 -6.42
C ALA A 73 -9.04 4.53 -5.76
N SER A 74 -9.31 3.40 -6.40
CA SER A 74 -8.91 2.07 -5.95
C SER A 74 -8.59 1.17 -7.14
N ILE A 75 -7.80 0.13 -6.90
CA ILE A 75 -7.47 -0.89 -7.88
C ILE A 75 -7.57 -2.29 -7.26
N GLU A 76 -7.89 -3.28 -8.08
CA GLU A 76 -7.75 -4.71 -7.76
C GLU A 76 -6.36 -5.20 -8.18
N LEU A 77 -5.69 -5.95 -7.30
CA LEU A 77 -4.33 -6.43 -7.47
C LEU A 77 -4.30 -7.89 -7.94
#